data_AF-A0A6J4M693-F1
#
_entry.id   AF-A0A6J4M693-F1
#
_cell.length_a   1.000
_cell.length_b   1.000
_cell.length_c   1.000
_cell.angle_alpha   90.00
_cell.angle_beta   90.00
_cell.angle_gamma   90.00
#
_symmetry.space_group_name_H-M   'P 1'
#
loop_
_entity.id
_entity.type
_entity.pdbx_description
1 polymer ?
#
loop_
_entity_poly.entity_id
_entity_poly.type
_entity_poly.pdbx_seq_one_letter_code
_entity_poly.pdbx_strand_id
1 'polypeptide(L)'
;MDAATSGGTTVSDLMMRSLLDVFDERVWDRRVEAIAQVYSPDITFYEAAGSVAGPEGLARRVQDLLDQAPAWSFRPRGAVSVNHDLGRLAWGVRSGRRTGTGHRHRCRAHH
;
A
#
# COMPACT_ATOMS: atom_id res chain seq x y z
N MET A 1 3.14 29.97 17.31
CA MET A 1 4.05 31.01 16.81
C MET A 1 4.39 30.61 15.39
N ASP A 2 3.76 31.33 14.48
CA ASP A 2 3.01 30.74 13.37
C ASP A 2 3.72 30.98 12.04
N ALA A 3 3.44 30.09 11.07
CA ALA A 3 2.91 30.43 9.75
C ALA A 3 3.38 29.47 8.65
N ALA A 4 2.43 29.19 7.75
CA ALA A 4 2.55 28.57 6.42
C ALA A 4 2.37 27.04 6.31
N THR A 5 1.16 26.56 6.64
CA THR A 5 0.51 25.60 5.73
C THR A 5 -0.04 26.40 4.55
N SER A 6 0.80 26.57 3.53
CA SER A 6 0.39 27.05 2.21
C SER A 6 0.85 26.03 1.17
N GLY A 7 -0.04 25.12 0.80
CA GLY A 7 -0.03 24.44 -0.51
C GLY A 7 1.10 23.47 -0.85
N GLY A 8 1.82 22.90 0.12
CA GLY A 8 2.84 21.86 -0.11
C GLY A 8 2.43 20.51 0.46
N THR A 9 2.86 19.40 -0.16
CA THR A 9 2.67 18.04 0.36
C THR A 9 3.44 17.87 1.67
N THR A 10 2.75 17.55 2.77
CA THR A 10 3.38 17.33 4.08
C THR A 10 3.93 15.91 4.21
N VAL A 11 4.81 15.67 5.20
CA VAL A 11 5.25 14.30 5.55
C VAL A 11 4.05 13.40 5.88
N SER A 12 3.05 13.93 6.59
CA SER A 12 1.82 13.20 6.88
C SER A 12 1.07 12.80 5.61
N ASP A 13 0.99 13.71 4.63
CA ASP A 13 0.36 13.41 3.33
C ASP A 13 1.15 12.32 2.59
N LEU A 14 2.48 12.41 2.56
CA LEU A 14 3.33 11.40 1.91
C LEU A 14 3.17 10.02 2.57
N MET A 15 3.10 9.94 3.89
CA MET A 15 2.90 8.67 4.61
C MET A 15 1.54 8.04 4.30
N MET A 16 0.49 8.87 4.23
CA MET A 16 -0.86 8.39 3.89
C MET A 16 -0.96 7.94 2.43
N ARG A 17 -0.39 8.72 1.50
CA ARG A 17 -0.35 8.39 0.07
C ARG A 17 0.51 7.16 -0.21
N SER A 18 1.65 7.01 0.47
CA SER A 18 2.44 5.79 0.45
C SER A 18 1.56 4.59 0.82
N LEU A 19 0.87 4.63 1.96
CA LEU A 19 0.04 3.50 2.39
C LEU A 19 -1.13 3.19 1.45
N LEU A 20 -1.87 4.21 1.00
CA LEU A 20 -3.12 4.02 0.26
C LEU A 20 -2.92 3.93 -1.25
N ASP A 21 -2.14 4.85 -1.81
CA ASP A 21 -1.98 5.00 -3.26
C ASP A 21 -0.83 4.13 -3.78
N VAL A 22 0.14 3.77 -2.93
CA VAL A 22 1.22 2.85 -3.29
C VAL A 22 0.97 1.45 -2.75
N PHE A 23 0.71 1.25 -1.46
CA PHE A 23 0.60 -0.12 -0.90
C PHE A 23 -0.79 -0.76 -1.02
N ASP A 24 -1.89 -0.01 -1.06
CA ASP A 24 -3.26 -0.58 -1.17
C ASP A 24 -3.85 -0.57 -2.59
N GLU A 25 -3.35 0.29 -3.50
CA GLU A 25 -3.78 0.38 -4.90
C GLU A 25 -3.64 -0.97 -5.62
N ARG A 26 -4.55 -1.27 -6.55
CA ARG A 26 -4.61 -2.55 -7.29
C ARG A 26 -4.31 -2.39 -8.76
N VAL A 27 -4.45 -1.18 -9.29
CA VAL A 27 -4.19 -0.87 -10.69
C VAL A 27 -2.72 -0.47 -10.84
N TRP A 28 -1.99 -1.25 -11.64
CA TRP A 28 -0.55 -1.06 -11.86
C TRP A 28 -0.19 0.37 -12.26
N ASP A 29 -0.84 0.92 -13.29
CA ASP A 29 -0.51 2.25 -13.81
C ASP A 29 -0.72 3.35 -12.77
N ARG A 30 -1.79 3.25 -11.97
CA ARG A 30 -2.06 4.19 -10.86
C ARG A 30 -1.00 4.10 -9.77
N ARG A 31 -0.53 2.88 -9.47
CA ARG A 31 0.56 2.68 -8.50
C ARG A 31 1.85 3.32 -8.99
N VAL A 32 2.21 3.10 -10.25
CA VAL A 32 3.44 3.67 -10.85
C VAL A 32 3.38 5.21 -10.80
N GLU A 33 2.24 5.80 -11.15
CA GLU A 33 2.02 7.24 -11.03
C GLU A 33 2.15 7.72 -9.58
N ALA A 34 1.51 7.03 -8.63
CA ALA A 34 1.59 7.38 -7.21
C ALA A 34 3.04 7.31 -6.70
N ILE A 35 3.81 6.29 -7.08
CA ILE A 35 5.22 6.15 -6.69
C ILE A 35 6.03 7.35 -7.20
N ALA A 36 5.84 7.76 -8.46
CA ALA A 36 6.56 8.91 -9.03
C ALA A 36 6.26 10.23 -8.31
N GLN A 37 5.09 10.34 -7.66
CA GLN A 37 4.70 11.54 -6.90
C GLN A 37 5.10 11.49 -5.43
N VAL A 38 5.31 10.29 -4.86
CA VAL A 38 5.57 10.08 -3.41
C VAL A 38 7.04 9.83 -3.12
N TYR A 39 7.77 9.17 -4.02
CA TYR A 39 9.13 8.72 -3.80
C TYR A 39 10.13 9.40 -4.73
N SER A 40 11.33 9.64 -4.20
CA SER A 40 12.47 10.08 -5.01
C SER A 40 12.89 8.98 -6.01
N PRO A 41 13.46 9.33 -7.19
CA PRO A 41 13.93 8.35 -8.17
C PRO A 41 15.00 7.37 -7.66
N ASP A 42 15.70 7.71 -6.58
CA ASP A 42 16.73 6.91 -5.92
C ASP A 42 16.22 6.15 -4.67
N ILE A 43 14.90 6.01 -4.51
CA ILE A 43 14.29 5.28 -3.38
C ILE A 43 14.91 3.89 -3.20
N THR A 44 15.26 3.58 -1.96
CA THR A 44 15.52 2.21 -1.51
C THR A 44 14.45 1.82 -0.50
N PHE A 45 13.67 0.79 -0.81
CA PHE A 45 12.68 0.24 0.11
C PHE A 45 13.28 -0.96 0.85
N TYR A 46 13.30 -0.88 2.18
CA TYR A 46 13.87 -1.90 3.07
C TYR A 46 12.78 -2.74 3.71
N GLU A 47 13.01 -4.05 3.75
CA GLU A 47 12.20 -5.04 4.46
C GLU A 47 13.09 -6.06 5.18
N ALA A 48 12.50 -6.92 6.02
CA ALA A 48 13.28 -7.89 6.80
C ALA A 48 14.08 -8.87 5.94
N ALA A 49 13.60 -9.16 4.72
CA ALA A 49 14.25 -10.10 3.80
C ALA A 49 15.30 -9.45 2.88
N GLY A 50 15.43 -8.12 2.88
CA GLY A 50 16.35 -7.41 1.99
C GLY A 50 15.85 -6.02 1.61
N SER A 51 16.26 -5.54 0.44
CA SER A 51 15.87 -4.23 -0.08
C SER A 51 15.65 -4.26 -1.58
N VAL A 52 14.78 -3.39 -2.07
CA VAL A 52 14.59 -3.12 -3.50
C VAL A 52 14.94 -1.68 -3.82
N ALA A 53 15.60 -1.46 -4.95
CA ALA A 53 16.04 -0.14 -5.40
C ALA A 53 15.15 0.37 -6.54
N GLY A 54 14.92 1.68 -6.52
CA GLY A 54 14.23 2.43 -7.56
C GLY A 54 12.69 2.28 -7.57
N PRO A 55 11.99 3.22 -8.23
CA PRO A 55 10.53 3.22 -8.36
C PRO A 55 9.95 1.91 -8.92
N GLU A 56 10.59 1.35 -9.96
CA GLU A 56 10.12 0.12 -10.61
C GLU A 56 10.29 -1.10 -9.69
N GLY A 57 11.40 -1.17 -8.95
CA GLY A 57 11.63 -2.22 -7.96
C GLY A 57 10.59 -2.20 -6.85
N LEU A 58 10.25 -1.00 -6.34
CA LEU A 58 9.16 -0.83 -5.38
C LEU A 58 7.81 -1.25 -5.97
N ALA A 59 7.48 -0.82 -7.19
CA ALA A 59 6.19 -1.16 -7.83
C ALA A 59 6.00 -2.67 -7.97
N ARG A 60 7.02 -3.39 -8.46
CA ARG A 60 7.00 -4.85 -8.58
C ARG A 60 6.85 -5.52 -7.22
N ARG A 61 7.66 -5.10 -6.23
CA ARG A 61 7.63 -5.69 -4.89
C ARG A 61 6.26 -5.56 -4.23
N VAL A 62 5.60 -4.43 -4.41
CA VAL A 62 4.24 -4.21 -3.90
C VAL A 62 3.22 -5.04 -4.67
N GLN A 63 3.34 -5.19 -5.99
CA GLN A 63 2.48 -6.07 -6.77
C GLN A 63 2.57 -7.52 -6.26
N ASP A 64 3.78 -8.03 -6.06
CA ASP A 64 4.02 -9.38 -5.53
C ASP A 64 3.38 -9.57 -4.15
N LEU A 65 3.39 -8.54 -3.31
CA LEU A 65 2.75 -8.55 -1.99
C LEU A 65 1.22 -8.67 -2.12
N LEU A 66 0.62 -7.98 -3.08
CA LEU A 66 -0.84 -7.95 -3.26
C LEU A 66 -1.37 -9.22 -3.94
N ASP A 67 -0.58 -9.82 -4.83
CA ASP A 67 -0.93 -11.07 -5.51
C ASP A 67 -0.99 -12.25 -4.53
N GLN A 68 -0.17 -12.22 -3.47
CA GLN A 68 -0.23 -13.19 -2.37
C GLN A 68 -1.44 -12.98 -1.45
N ALA A 69 -2.07 -11.80 -1.49
CA ALA A 69 -3.12 -11.39 -0.57
C ALA A 69 -4.27 -10.61 -1.26
N PRO A 70 -4.94 -11.20 -2.28
CA PRO A 70 -5.89 -10.48 -3.12
C PRO A 70 -7.16 -10.04 -2.36
N ALA A 71 -7.48 -10.71 -1.25
CA ALA A 71 -8.63 -10.37 -0.43
C ALA A 71 -8.32 -9.35 0.67
N TRP A 72 -7.09 -8.88 0.82
CA TRP A 72 -6.67 -8.02 1.93
C TRP A 72 -6.62 -6.56 1.51
N SER A 73 -6.83 -5.62 2.44
CA SER A 73 -6.61 -4.18 2.22
C SER A 73 -5.76 -3.59 3.35
N PHE A 74 -4.83 -2.71 3.02
CA PHE A 74 -3.95 -2.02 3.96
C PHE A 74 -4.65 -0.79 4.53
N ARG A 75 -4.61 -0.60 5.86
CA ARG A 75 -5.31 0.50 6.53
C ARG A 75 -4.44 1.14 7.62
N PRO A 76 -4.53 2.46 7.80
CA PRO A 76 -3.81 3.15 8.88
C PRO A 76 -4.29 2.66 10.26
N ARG A 77 -3.39 2.70 11.23
CA ARG A 77 -3.63 2.31 12.63
C ARG A 77 -3.20 3.46 13.55
N GLY A 78 -3.97 4.54 13.50
CA GLY A 78 -3.72 5.76 14.27
C GLY A 78 -3.22 6.91 13.39
N ALA A 79 -2.81 8.00 14.04
CA ALA A 79 -2.27 9.17 13.37
C ALA A 79 -0.82 8.95 12.90
N VAL A 80 -0.41 9.71 11.89
CA VAL A 80 1.00 9.80 11.50
C VAL A 80 1.75 10.54 12.61
N SER A 81 2.87 9.96 13.05
CA SER A 81 3.85 10.64 13.90
C SER A 81 4.94 11.24 12.99
N VAL A 82 5.26 12.52 13.20
CA VAL A 82 6.22 13.26 12.39
C VAL A 82 7.33 13.80 13.29
N ASN A 83 8.58 13.61 12.88
CA ASN A 83 9.76 14.24 13.45
C ASN A 83 10.58 14.83 12.31
N HIS A 84 10.55 16.16 12.15
CA HIS A 84 11.12 16.84 11.00
C HIS A 84 10.63 16.23 9.67
N ASP A 85 11.53 15.65 8.88
CA ASP A 85 11.28 14.99 7.59
C ASP A 85 11.02 13.49 7.71
N LEU A 86 11.04 12.93 8.93
CA LEU A 86 10.75 11.53 9.21
C LEU A 86 9.28 11.32 9.61
N GLY A 87 8.58 10.47 8.84
CA GLY A 87 7.22 10.03 9.13
C GLY A 87 7.17 8.58 9.62
N ARG A 88 6.30 8.30 10.60
CA ARG A 88 5.93 6.95 11.02
C ARG A 88 4.42 6.79 11.03
N LEU A 89 3.94 5.76 10.32
CA LEU A 89 2.54 5.38 10.28
C LEU A 89 2.42 3.91 10.64
N ALA A 90 1.78 3.60 11.75
CA ALA A 90 1.35 2.24 12.02
C ALA A 90 0.22 1.87 11.04
N TRP A 91 0.24 0.64 10.54
CA TRP A 91 -0.76 0.14 9.61
C TRP A 91 -1.13 -1.30 9.96
N GLY A 92 -2.21 -1.78 9.38
CA GLY A 92 -2.64 -3.16 9.51
C GLY A 92 -3.45 -3.62 8.30
N VAL A 93 -3.74 -4.90 8.27
CA VAL A 93 -4.51 -5.52 7.20
C VAL A 93 -5.96 -5.71 7.63
N ARG A 94 -6.88 -5.47 6.72
CA ARG A 94 -8.30 -5.82 6.86
C ARG A 94 -8.66 -6.84 5.78
N SER A 95 -9.24 -7.96 6.18
CA SER A 95 -9.82 -8.93 5.25
C SER A 95 -11.06 -8.35 4.58
N GLY A 96 -11.09 -8.38 3.25
CA GLY A 96 -12.29 -8.26 2.43
C GLY A 96 -13.08 -9.56 2.46
N ARG A 97 -14.40 -9.46 2.22
CA ARG A 97 -15.22 -10.65 2.00
C ARG A 97 -14.79 -11.29 0.68
N ARG A 98 -14.38 -12.55 0.74
CA ARG A 98 -14.24 -13.38 -0.47
C ARG A 98 -15.66 -13.62 -0.99
N THR A 99 -16.06 -12.97 -2.07
CA THR A 99 -17.31 -13.32 -2.77
C THR A 99 -17.09 -14.70 -3.40
N GLY A 100 -17.37 -15.75 -2.63
CA GLY A 100 -17.33 -17.10 -3.13
C GLY A 100 -18.55 -17.34 -4.01
N THR A 101 -18.37 -17.31 -5.33
CA THR A 101 -19.25 -18.05 -6.24
C THR A 101 -18.95 -19.53 -6.04
N GLY A 102 -19.46 -20.09 -4.94
CA GLY A 102 -19.41 -21.51 -4.68
C GLY A 102 -20.38 -22.19 -5.63
N HIS A 103 -19.88 -22.64 -6.78
CA HIS A 103 -20.58 -23.66 -7.56
C HIS A 103 -20.60 -24.93 -6.70
N ARG A 104 -21.70 -25.13 -5.96
CA ARG A 104 -21.96 -26.39 -5.27
C ARG A 104 -22.31 -27.41 -6.34
N HIS A 105 -21.31 -28.08 -6.88
CA HIS A 105 -21.53 -29.40 -7.47
C HIS A 105 -21.93 -30.35 -6.34
N ARG A 106 -23.23 -30.39 -6.02
CA ARG A 106 -23.78 -31.53 -5.29
C ARG A 106 -23.88 -32.67 -6.30
N CYS A 107 -22.89 -33.56 -6.28
CA CYS A 107 -23.05 -34.89 -6.85
C CYS A 107 -24.23 -35.56 -6.15
N ARG A 108 -25.25 -35.86 -6.95
CA ARG A 108 -26.44 -36.63 -6.55
C ARG A 108 -26.02 -38.10 -6.57
N ALA A 109 -25.75 -38.68 -5.41
CA ALA A 109 -25.63 -40.14 -5.31
C ALA A 109 -27.05 -40.72 -5.31
N HIS A 110 -27.41 -41.34 -6.44
CA HIS A 110 -28.48 -42.33 -6.49
C HIS A 110 -27.91 -43.64 -5.96
N HIS A 111 -28.49 -44.21 -4.91
CA HIS A 111 -28.67 -45.65 -4.69
C HIS A 111 -29.73 -45.85 -3.61
#